data_AF-A0A9P6QUV4-F1
#
_entry.id   AF-A0A9P6QUV4-F1
#
_cell.length_a   1.000
_cell.length_b   1.000
_cell.length_c   1.000
_cell.angle_alpha   90.00
_cell.angle_beta   90.00
_cell.angle_gamma   90.00
#
_symmetry.space_group_name_H-M   'P 1'
#
loop_
_entity.id
_entity.type
_entity.pdbx_description
1 polymer ?
#
loop_
_entity_poly.entity_id
_entity_poly.type
_entity_poly.pdbx_seq_one_letter_code
_entity_poly.pdbx_strand_id
1 'polypeptide(L)'
;MFLPWSFFMMNLFFVALDLLVAVALGAALTHISRRTEGYAHSIRWIQQAGYYEMFTALRLSAWRRVGGKPLLALFATFTGSIALTAILVGAKTFAIRGILEGEPSYEVVSSRQFIASNVVTSLPAWVIPINSDTTIQDALTKAVNGSRSIPQANRSSKWYQPQLSAYEVACNRFDFMASYNLSLRLLNESSCATVNIYATGSGDEVTTESYIVPRSHDRGKVFYSTRSNRLLTEPKVFDLSIISHLGYKEHLCGTLNYNFQLINTTRVGLTSTPKTVLTKCLFTSGEMVSMASTTVRFLVPNQGMFQSTATAIFGDQNELVLAMQESVDNGTLTNLPIHLHVKHTVMEVKISGTEVAVLLCVGSRELAEELPHVTCGYTIINALIAKSRAMDPDIARLLLNKGHNPINITVTNMMTLHHLPSVWQDKKPSFEMSKILNASLEASDYVARLGQSFVVDWNASMLHIAFDTVKILEGYEVPGWLILLMVGVMLVCLVFWAATEYWAEGKYKRSLYFAVSKELTKEEAKTKPRLHKFDTDTLRFEGRRIVAAGDPVPASDEEEKI
;
A
#
# COMPACT_ATOMS: atom_id res chain seq x y z
N MET A 1 -15.34 -14.89 -18.15
CA MET A 1 -15.28 -13.68 -18.98
C MET A 1 -15.30 -12.50 -18.04
N PHE A 2 -14.38 -11.56 -18.19
CA PHE A 2 -14.34 -10.35 -17.37
C PHE A 2 -15.26 -9.29 -17.98
N LEU A 3 -16.16 -8.74 -17.17
CA LEU A 3 -17.00 -7.62 -17.54
C LEU A 3 -16.58 -6.39 -16.73
N PRO A 4 -16.10 -5.30 -17.36
CA PRO A 4 -15.78 -4.05 -16.68
C PRO A 4 -17.06 -3.27 -16.33
N TRP A 5 -18.03 -3.94 -15.71
CA TRP A 5 -19.32 -3.39 -15.32
C TRP A 5 -19.27 -2.98 -13.86
N SER A 6 -19.75 -1.76 -13.57
CA SER A 6 -19.95 -1.34 -12.19
C SER A 6 -21.04 -2.17 -11.52
N PHE A 7 -21.07 -2.17 -10.18
CA PHE A 7 -22.14 -2.79 -9.40
C PHE A 7 -23.54 -2.32 -9.86
N PHE A 8 -23.66 -1.05 -10.26
CA PHE A 8 -24.91 -0.50 -10.78
C PHE A 8 -25.32 -1.16 -12.10
N MET A 9 -24.40 -1.26 -13.06
CA MET A 9 -24.66 -1.88 -14.37
C MET A 9 -25.03 -3.35 -14.24
N MET A 10 -24.33 -4.10 -13.37
CA MET A 10 -24.62 -5.50 -13.15
C MET A 10 -26.01 -5.71 -12.51
N ASN A 11 -26.40 -4.86 -11.56
CA ASN A 11 -27.74 -4.91 -10.99
C ASN A 11 -28.81 -4.52 -12.00
N LEU A 12 -28.58 -3.49 -12.82
CA LEU A 12 -29.51 -3.10 -13.88
C LEU A 12 -29.76 -4.26 -14.85
N PHE A 13 -28.70 -4.98 -15.24
CA PHE A 13 -28.80 -6.17 -16.08
C PHE A 13 -29.65 -7.27 -15.42
N PHE A 14 -29.41 -7.56 -14.14
CA PHE A 14 -30.23 -8.55 -13.41
C PHE A 14 -31.69 -8.10 -13.22
N VAL A 15 -31.95 -6.80 -13.03
CA VAL A 15 -33.33 -6.26 -12.94
C VAL A 15 -34.05 -6.38 -14.27
N ALA A 16 -33.38 -6.10 -15.39
CA ALA A 16 -33.96 -6.26 -16.72
C ALA A 16 -34.31 -7.73 -17.01
N LEU A 17 -33.42 -8.65 -16.64
CA LEU A 17 -33.68 -10.10 -16.71
C LEU A 17 -34.90 -10.47 -15.85
N ASP A 18 -34.94 -10.06 -14.59
CA ASP A 18 -36.04 -10.38 -13.67
C ASP A 18 -37.40 -9.90 -14.20
N LEU A 19 -37.45 -8.65 -14.67
CA LEU A 19 -38.66 -8.06 -15.23
C LEU A 19 -39.14 -8.80 -16.48
N LEU A 20 -38.24 -9.10 -17.43
CA LEU A 20 -38.60 -9.79 -18.66
C LEU A 20 -39.12 -11.21 -18.40
N VAL A 21 -38.49 -11.95 -17.50
CA VAL A 21 -38.93 -13.30 -17.22
C VAL A 21 -40.21 -13.32 -16.39
N ALA A 22 -40.40 -12.39 -15.44
CA ALA A 22 -41.66 -12.23 -14.70
C ALA A 22 -42.84 -11.92 -15.64
N VAL A 23 -42.62 -11.04 -16.61
CA VAL A 23 -43.63 -10.69 -17.62
C VAL A 23 -43.92 -11.87 -18.56
N ALA A 24 -42.90 -12.60 -19.01
CA ALA A 24 -43.08 -13.80 -19.83
C ALA A 24 -43.80 -14.93 -19.09
N LEU A 25 -43.54 -15.12 -17.78
CA LEU A 25 -44.30 -16.04 -16.95
C LEU A 25 -45.77 -15.62 -16.88
N GLY A 26 -46.05 -14.33 -16.63
CA GLY A 26 -47.40 -13.78 -16.68
C GLY A 26 -48.11 -14.05 -18.01
N ALA A 27 -47.41 -13.83 -19.12
CA ALA A 27 -47.89 -14.10 -20.47
C ALA A 27 -48.21 -15.60 -20.71
N ALA A 28 -47.34 -16.51 -20.26
CA ALA A 28 -47.53 -17.95 -20.41
C ALA A 28 -48.76 -18.42 -19.65
N LEU A 29 -48.96 -17.87 -18.46
CA LEU A 29 -50.10 -18.16 -17.61
C LEU A 29 -51.40 -17.64 -18.21
N THR A 30 -51.42 -16.45 -18.81
CA THR A 30 -52.56 -15.97 -19.61
C THR A 30 -52.90 -16.87 -20.79
N HIS A 31 -51.93 -17.55 -21.41
CA HIS A 31 -52.22 -18.54 -22.45
C HIS A 31 -52.80 -19.84 -21.88
N ILE A 32 -52.32 -20.29 -20.72
CA ILE A 32 -52.82 -21.51 -20.07
C ILE A 32 -54.27 -21.32 -19.59
N SER A 33 -54.61 -20.16 -19.02
CA SER A 33 -55.99 -19.86 -18.63
C SER A 33 -56.95 -19.71 -19.79
N ARG A 34 -56.46 -19.39 -20.98
CA ARG A 34 -57.30 -19.28 -22.19
C ARG A 34 -57.74 -20.64 -22.72
N ARG A 35 -56.93 -21.69 -22.53
CA ARG A 35 -57.23 -23.04 -23.01
C ARG A 35 -58.15 -23.83 -22.09
N THR A 36 -58.34 -23.35 -20.86
CA THR A 36 -59.16 -24.00 -19.85
C THR A 36 -60.12 -22.94 -19.36
N GLU A 37 -61.42 -23.04 -19.62
CA GLU A 37 -62.36 -21.89 -19.61
C GLU A 37 -62.73 -21.29 -18.21
N GLY A 38 -61.82 -21.24 -17.23
CA GLY A 38 -62.17 -20.86 -15.84
C GLY A 38 -61.12 -20.17 -14.96
N TYR A 39 -59.99 -19.66 -15.49
CA TYR A 39 -58.79 -19.38 -14.66
C TYR A 39 -58.36 -17.91 -14.65
N ALA A 40 -59.28 -16.97 -14.85
CA ALA A 40 -58.98 -15.54 -14.76
C ALA A 40 -58.53 -15.11 -13.36
N HIS A 41 -58.97 -15.81 -12.30
CA HIS A 41 -58.60 -15.49 -10.93
C HIS A 41 -57.17 -15.92 -10.54
N SER A 42 -56.63 -17.04 -11.02
CA SER A 42 -55.30 -17.52 -10.59
C SER A 42 -54.12 -16.73 -11.18
N ILE A 43 -54.27 -16.16 -12.38
CA ILE A 43 -53.25 -15.33 -13.03
C ILE A 43 -53.08 -14.00 -12.30
N ARG A 44 -54.17 -13.43 -11.78
CA ARG A 44 -54.14 -12.15 -11.08
C ARG A 44 -53.36 -12.23 -9.76
N TRP A 45 -53.32 -13.39 -9.10
CA TRP A 45 -52.55 -13.56 -7.86
C TRP A 45 -51.05 -13.47 -8.09
N ILE A 46 -50.55 -13.78 -9.28
CA ILE A 46 -49.11 -13.69 -9.60
C ILE A 46 -48.69 -12.24 -9.87
N GLN A 47 -49.62 -11.44 -10.39
CA GLN A 47 -49.39 -10.02 -10.64
C GLN A 47 -49.56 -9.14 -9.39
N GLN A 48 -50.21 -9.64 -8.33
CA GLN A 48 -50.60 -8.82 -7.17
C GLN A 48 -50.20 -9.40 -5.81
N ALA A 49 -49.88 -10.68 -5.70
CA ALA A 49 -49.72 -11.36 -4.40
C ALA A 49 -48.29 -11.91 -4.19
N GLY A 50 -47.78 -11.81 -2.97
CA GLY A 50 -46.45 -12.33 -2.59
C GLY A 50 -46.40 -13.86 -2.49
N TYR A 51 -45.20 -14.46 -2.40
CA TYR A 51 -45.02 -15.92 -2.26
C TYR A 51 -45.83 -16.53 -1.11
N TYR A 52 -45.93 -15.80 0.01
CA TYR A 52 -46.71 -16.21 1.17
C TYR A 52 -48.21 -16.29 0.86
N GLU A 53 -48.75 -15.32 0.12
CA GLU A 53 -50.17 -15.27 -0.25
C GLU A 53 -50.50 -16.34 -1.28
N MET A 54 -49.61 -16.58 -2.26
CA MET A 54 -49.74 -17.68 -3.22
C MET A 54 -49.71 -19.05 -2.51
N PHE A 55 -48.78 -19.26 -1.57
CA PHE A 55 -48.71 -20.49 -0.77
C PHE A 55 -49.97 -20.71 0.08
N THR A 56 -50.45 -19.65 0.72
CA THR A 56 -51.66 -19.69 1.56
C THR A 56 -52.89 -20.02 0.71
N ALA A 57 -53.02 -19.41 -0.47
CA ALA A 57 -54.08 -19.73 -1.42
C ALA A 57 -54.02 -21.18 -1.91
N LEU A 58 -52.81 -21.70 -2.18
CA LEU A 58 -52.58 -23.09 -2.60
C LEU A 58 -52.98 -24.08 -1.50
N ARG A 59 -52.61 -23.78 -0.25
CA ARG A 59 -52.99 -24.58 0.92
C ARG A 59 -54.50 -24.58 1.16
N LEU A 60 -55.15 -23.41 1.11
CA LEU A 60 -56.59 -23.27 1.31
C LEU A 60 -57.41 -23.93 0.19
N SER A 61 -56.96 -23.81 -1.07
CA SER A 61 -57.62 -24.43 -2.22
C SER A 61 -57.45 -25.96 -2.25
N ALA A 62 -56.29 -26.47 -1.82
CA ALA A 62 -56.09 -27.91 -1.62
C ALA A 62 -57.00 -28.48 -0.52
N TRP A 63 -57.22 -27.74 0.57
CA TRP A 63 -58.08 -28.16 1.68
C TRP A 63 -59.59 -28.11 1.38
N ARG A 64 -60.05 -27.17 0.55
CA ARG A 64 -61.49 -26.96 0.29
C ARG A 64 -62.09 -27.77 -0.87
N ARG A 65 -61.42 -28.82 -1.37
CA ARG A 65 -61.86 -29.64 -2.54
C ARG A 65 -62.28 -28.78 -3.74
N VAL A 66 -61.48 -27.77 -4.07
CA VAL A 66 -61.59 -27.10 -5.38
C VAL A 66 -61.21 -28.12 -6.46
N GLY A 67 -61.87 -28.10 -7.62
CA GLY A 67 -61.59 -29.07 -8.70
C GLY A 67 -60.10 -29.20 -9.04
N GLY A 68 -59.64 -30.39 -9.47
CA GLY A 68 -58.19 -30.67 -9.62
C GLY A 68 -57.44 -29.77 -10.62
N LYS A 69 -58.14 -29.21 -11.60
CA LYS A 69 -57.54 -28.38 -12.65
C LYS A 69 -57.07 -26.99 -12.14
N PRO A 70 -57.85 -26.20 -11.36
CA PRO A 70 -57.37 -24.93 -10.77
C PRO A 70 -56.28 -25.10 -9.73
N LEU A 71 -56.27 -26.20 -8.99
CA LEU A 71 -55.18 -26.52 -8.09
C LEU A 71 -53.86 -26.74 -8.85
N LEU A 72 -53.90 -27.47 -9.97
CA LEU A 72 -52.73 -27.75 -10.80
C LEU A 72 -52.16 -26.48 -11.45
N ALA A 73 -53.03 -25.55 -11.87
CA ALA A 73 -52.60 -24.24 -12.37
C ALA A 73 -51.92 -23.41 -11.27
N LEU A 74 -52.50 -23.35 -10.08
CA LEU A 74 -51.92 -22.60 -8.95
C LEU A 74 -50.59 -23.21 -8.50
N PHE A 75 -50.45 -24.53 -8.55
CA PHE A 75 -49.18 -25.24 -8.31
C PHE A 75 -48.12 -24.98 -9.38
N ALA A 76 -48.48 -25.02 -10.67
CA ALA A 76 -47.58 -24.68 -11.76
C ALA A 76 -47.08 -23.22 -11.65
N THR A 77 -47.94 -22.32 -11.21
CA THR A 77 -47.57 -20.91 -11.00
C THR A 77 -46.60 -20.72 -9.84
N PHE A 78 -46.84 -21.40 -8.72
CA PHE A 78 -45.98 -21.31 -7.54
C PHE A 78 -44.59 -21.91 -7.79
N THR A 79 -44.54 -23.09 -8.41
CA THR A 79 -43.29 -23.75 -8.78
C THR A 79 -42.51 -22.98 -9.84
N GLY A 80 -43.19 -22.40 -10.84
CA GLY A 80 -42.58 -21.50 -11.82
C GLY A 80 -41.94 -20.25 -11.18
N SER A 81 -42.64 -19.60 -10.25
CA SER A 81 -42.11 -18.43 -9.53
C SER A 81 -40.94 -18.75 -8.59
N ILE A 82 -40.87 -19.95 -8.00
CA ILE A 82 -39.74 -20.38 -7.16
C ILE A 82 -38.53 -20.74 -8.03
N ALA A 83 -38.74 -21.49 -9.11
CA ALA A 83 -37.68 -21.84 -10.04
C ALA A 83 -37.01 -20.57 -10.61
N LEU A 84 -37.82 -19.54 -10.89
CA LEU A 84 -37.35 -18.25 -11.36
C LEU A 84 -36.39 -17.58 -10.38
N THR A 85 -36.79 -17.45 -9.11
CA THR A 85 -35.96 -16.81 -8.08
C THR A 85 -34.70 -17.61 -7.80
N ALA A 86 -34.79 -18.95 -7.80
CA ALA A 86 -33.61 -19.80 -7.65
C ALA A 86 -32.60 -19.61 -8.79
N ILE A 87 -33.06 -19.52 -10.04
CA ILE A 87 -32.19 -19.26 -11.21
C ILE A 87 -31.53 -17.88 -11.12
N LEU A 88 -32.27 -16.84 -10.74
CA LEU A 88 -31.74 -15.48 -10.59
C LEU A 88 -30.74 -15.35 -9.43
N VAL A 89 -31.03 -15.98 -8.29
CA VAL A 89 -30.10 -16.01 -7.15
C VAL A 89 -28.85 -16.79 -7.51
N GLY A 90 -29.00 -17.95 -8.16
CA GLY A 90 -27.88 -18.74 -8.68
C GLY A 90 -27.02 -17.92 -9.63
N ALA A 91 -27.63 -17.29 -10.63
CA ALA A 91 -26.97 -16.41 -11.58
C ALA A 91 -26.17 -15.27 -10.91
N LYS A 92 -26.73 -14.64 -9.86
CA LYS A 92 -26.04 -13.62 -9.06
C LYS A 92 -24.85 -14.18 -8.28
N THR A 93 -24.96 -15.40 -7.74
CA THR A 93 -23.86 -16.02 -6.97
C THR A 93 -22.64 -16.38 -7.82
N PHE A 94 -22.82 -16.56 -9.13
CA PHE A 94 -21.72 -16.80 -10.07
C PHE A 94 -21.02 -15.51 -10.53
N ALA A 95 -21.54 -14.33 -10.18
CA ALA A 95 -20.88 -13.06 -10.47
C ALA A 95 -19.92 -12.71 -9.33
N ILE A 96 -18.66 -13.07 -9.50
CA ILE A 96 -17.60 -12.80 -8.52
C ILE A 96 -16.97 -11.46 -8.87
N ARG A 97 -16.72 -10.61 -7.86
CA ARG A 97 -15.92 -9.39 -8.08
C ARG A 97 -14.51 -9.80 -8.50
N GLY A 98 -14.12 -9.36 -9.68
CA GLY A 98 -12.81 -9.59 -10.24
C GLY A 98 -12.05 -8.29 -10.38
N ILE A 99 -10.73 -8.40 -10.42
CA ILE A 99 -9.83 -7.31 -10.78
C ILE A 99 -9.09 -7.76 -12.03
N LEU A 100 -9.16 -6.96 -13.09
CA LEU A 100 -8.36 -7.17 -14.28
C LEU A 100 -7.23 -6.16 -14.30
N GLU A 101 -6.01 -6.68 -14.43
CA GLU A 101 -4.82 -5.89 -14.69
C GLU A 101 -4.83 -5.42 -16.14
N GLY A 102 -4.89 -4.10 -16.33
CA GLY A 102 -4.83 -3.45 -17.63
C GLY A 102 -3.40 -3.41 -18.17
N GLU A 103 -3.22 -2.69 -19.28
CA GLU A 103 -1.90 -2.57 -19.91
C GLU A 103 -0.89 -1.90 -18.95
N PRO A 104 0.33 -2.46 -18.84
CA PRO A 104 1.41 -1.83 -18.09
C PRO A 104 1.77 -0.50 -18.76
N SER A 105 1.98 0.51 -17.93
CA SER A 105 2.34 1.88 -18.31
C SER A 105 3.46 2.37 -17.42
N TYR A 106 4.09 3.46 -17.82
CA TYR A 106 5.13 4.13 -17.04
C TYR A 106 4.64 5.49 -16.53
N GLU A 107 5.03 5.86 -15.31
CA GLU A 107 4.72 7.17 -14.74
C GLU A 107 5.84 7.67 -13.82
N VAL A 108 6.26 8.92 -14.01
CA VAL A 108 7.16 9.63 -13.07
C VAL A 108 6.32 10.49 -12.14
N VAL A 109 6.35 10.15 -10.85
CA VAL A 109 5.68 10.95 -9.83
C VAL A 109 6.68 11.89 -9.18
N SER A 110 6.30 13.16 -9.09
CA SER A 110 7.12 14.21 -8.49
C SER A 110 6.43 14.73 -7.23
N SER A 111 7.13 14.76 -6.10
CA SER A 111 6.57 15.23 -4.83
C SER A 111 7.51 16.19 -4.10
N ARG A 112 6.93 17.20 -3.44
CA ARG A 112 7.70 18.17 -2.64
C ARG A 112 7.81 17.67 -1.20
N GLN A 113 9.00 17.22 -0.78
CA GLN A 113 9.17 16.50 0.51
C GLN A 113 10.41 16.94 1.31
N PHE A 114 10.91 18.13 1.07
CA PHE A 114 12.21 18.59 1.53
C PHE A 114 12.14 19.49 2.77
N ILE A 115 13.08 19.29 3.70
CA ILE A 115 13.42 20.27 4.74
C ILE A 115 14.95 20.46 4.74
N ALA A 116 15.39 21.66 4.38
CA ALA A 116 16.77 22.10 4.65
C ALA A 116 16.87 22.55 6.11
N SER A 117 17.90 22.05 6.80
CA SER A 117 18.40 22.62 8.04
C SER A 117 19.84 23.08 7.81
N ASN A 118 20.32 23.99 8.65
CA ASN A 118 21.70 24.50 8.59
C ASN A 118 22.77 23.41 8.75
N VAL A 119 22.40 22.23 9.27
CA VAL A 119 23.34 21.13 9.61
C VAL A 119 23.21 19.94 8.66
N VAL A 120 21.98 19.57 8.30
CA VAL A 120 21.70 18.40 7.45
C VAL A 120 20.42 18.63 6.67
N THR A 121 20.46 18.32 5.40
CA THR A 121 19.27 18.34 4.56
C THR A 121 18.63 16.96 4.58
N SER A 122 17.33 16.86 4.90
CA SER A 122 16.68 15.56 5.04
C SER A 122 15.27 15.51 4.45
N LEU A 123 14.80 14.30 4.17
CA LEU A 123 13.41 14.02 3.80
C LEU A 123 12.65 13.50 5.04
N PRO A 124 11.95 14.36 5.81
CA PRO A 124 11.34 13.98 7.09
C PRO A 124 10.29 12.86 6.98
N ALA A 125 9.62 12.72 5.83
CA ALA A 125 8.65 11.66 5.58
C ALA A 125 9.29 10.25 5.45
N TRP A 126 10.63 10.18 5.36
CA TRP A 126 11.42 8.98 5.07
C TRP A 126 12.18 8.47 6.31
N VAL A 127 11.55 8.60 7.46
CA VAL A 127 11.97 7.99 8.72
C VAL A 127 11.15 6.74 8.94
N ILE A 128 11.79 5.58 8.83
CA ILE A 128 11.14 4.26 8.75
C ILE A 128 11.54 3.44 9.98
N PRO A 129 10.59 3.06 10.85
CA PRO A 129 10.87 2.09 11.90
C PRO A 129 11.01 0.69 11.29
N ILE A 130 12.04 -0.04 11.69
CA ILE A 130 12.29 -1.42 11.31
C ILE A 130 12.22 -2.29 12.55
N ASN A 131 11.34 -3.28 12.52
CA ASN A 131 11.19 -4.27 13.56
C ASN A 131 12.10 -5.48 13.27
N SER A 132 12.33 -6.33 14.28
CA SER A 132 13.09 -7.58 14.13
C SER A 132 12.58 -8.45 12.98
N ASP A 133 11.27 -8.47 12.74
CA ASP A 133 10.65 -9.44 11.82
C ASP A 133 10.57 -8.91 10.37
N THR A 134 10.87 -7.63 10.14
CA THR A 134 10.80 -6.99 8.82
C THR A 134 12.16 -6.95 8.16
N THR A 135 12.30 -7.39 6.91
CA THR A 135 13.57 -7.25 6.16
C THR A 135 13.80 -5.79 5.78
N ILE A 136 15.07 -5.39 5.57
CA ILE A 136 15.39 -4.01 5.17
C ILE A 136 14.82 -3.71 3.79
N GLN A 137 14.94 -4.67 2.87
CA GLN A 137 14.42 -4.55 1.52
C GLN A 137 12.88 -4.39 1.49
N ASP A 138 12.13 -5.15 2.30
CA ASP A 138 10.67 -5.01 2.38
C ASP A 138 10.29 -3.66 2.98
N ALA A 139 11.00 -3.21 4.02
CA ALA A 139 10.77 -1.91 4.63
C ALA A 139 11.02 -0.76 3.65
N LEU A 140 12.10 -0.82 2.87
CA LEU A 140 12.42 0.16 1.83
C LEU A 140 11.41 0.12 0.68
N THR A 141 11.03 -1.07 0.21
CA THR A 141 10.02 -1.22 -0.85
C THR A 141 8.68 -0.66 -0.43
N LYS A 142 8.25 -0.95 0.81
CA LYS A 142 7.03 -0.39 1.38
C LYS A 142 7.12 1.13 1.57
N ALA A 143 8.30 1.65 1.93
CA ALA A 143 8.51 3.08 2.08
C ALA A 143 8.45 3.80 0.73
N VAL A 144 9.10 3.28 -0.31
CA VAL A 144 9.02 3.84 -1.67
C VAL A 144 7.60 3.77 -2.21
N ASN A 145 6.87 2.70 -1.93
CA ASN A 145 5.46 2.54 -2.30
C ASN A 145 4.48 3.14 -1.29
N GLY A 146 4.93 3.87 -0.27
CA GLY A 146 4.09 4.42 0.80
C GLY A 146 3.26 5.64 0.37
N SER A 147 2.09 5.86 0.97
CA SER A 147 1.30 7.07 0.68
C SER A 147 2.02 8.36 1.11
N ARG A 148 2.93 8.24 2.08
CA ARG A 148 3.79 9.34 2.54
C ARG A 148 4.81 9.77 1.50
N SER A 149 5.32 8.84 0.69
CA SER A 149 6.28 9.13 -0.39
C SER A 149 5.59 9.58 -1.68
N ILE A 150 4.34 9.17 -1.89
CA ILE A 150 3.57 9.45 -3.12
C ILE A 150 2.17 10.02 -2.83
N PRO A 151 2.06 11.24 -2.28
CA PRO A 151 0.76 11.82 -1.89
C PRO A 151 -0.17 12.07 -3.08
N GLN A 152 0.36 12.23 -4.29
CA GLN A 152 -0.41 12.51 -5.51
C GLN A 152 -0.76 11.25 -6.33
N ALA A 153 -0.32 10.06 -5.91
CA ALA A 153 -0.59 8.82 -6.65
C ALA A 153 -2.08 8.43 -6.58
N ASN A 154 -2.70 8.22 -7.74
CA ASN A 154 -4.06 7.69 -7.85
C ASN A 154 -4.04 6.16 -7.64
N ARG A 155 -4.08 5.72 -6.38
CA ARG A 155 -4.01 4.31 -5.98
C ARG A 155 -5.30 3.52 -6.13
N SER A 156 -6.45 4.19 -6.24
CA SER A 156 -7.73 3.50 -6.43
C SER A 156 -7.87 2.89 -7.82
N SER A 157 -7.10 3.37 -8.80
CA SER A 157 -7.18 2.92 -10.19
C SER A 157 -5.85 2.43 -10.77
N LYS A 158 -4.76 2.48 -10.00
CA LYS A 158 -3.42 2.05 -10.45
C LYS A 158 -2.63 1.40 -9.33
N TRP A 159 -1.94 0.31 -9.66
CA TRP A 159 -0.82 -0.21 -8.87
C TRP A 159 0.46 0.51 -9.29
N TYR A 160 1.34 0.75 -8.32
CA TYR A 160 2.65 1.37 -8.54
C TYR A 160 3.72 0.41 -8.05
N GLN A 161 4.65 0.07 -8.93
CA GLN A 161 5.81 -0.76 -8.61
C GLN A 161 7.08 0.03 -8.97
N PRO A 162 8.02 0.21 -8.03
CA PRO A 162 9.21 1.00 -8.29
C PRO A 162 10.10 0.25 -9.25
N GLN A 163 10.63 0.95 -10.24
CA GLN A 163 11.55 0.34 -11.19
C GLN A 163 12.88 0.01 -10.49
N LEU A 164 13.24 -1.27 -10.52
CA LEU A 164 14.53 -1.77 -10.06
C LEU A 164 15.31 -2.26 -11.27
N SER A 165 16.55 -1.81 -11.39
CA SER A 165 17.46 -2.22 -12.45
C SER A 165 18.74 -2.80 -11.85
N ALA A 166 19.30 -3.86 -12.45
CA ALA A 166 20.65 -4.30 -12.11
C ALA A 166 21.61 -3.13 -12.32
N TYR A 167 22.69 -2.95 -11.57
CA TYR A 167 23.67 -1.86 -11.79
C TYR A 167 25.07 -2.43 -12.04
N GLU A 168 25.96 -1.62 -12.61
CA GLU A 168 27.38 -1.99 -12.75
C GLU A 168 28.22 -1.13 -11.82
N VAL A 169 29.11 -1.76 -11.05
CA VAL A 169 29.96 -1.09 -10.08
C VAL A 169 31.10 -0.36 -10.81
N ALA A 170 31.22 0.95 -10.58
CA ALA A 170 32.29 1.78 -11.12
C ALA A 170 33.57 1.71 -10.28
N CYS A 171 33.42 1.55 -8.96
CA CYS A 171 34.52 1.48 -8.01
C CYS A 171 34.15 0.59 -6.82
N ASN A 172 35.01 -0.35 -6.49
CA ASN A 172 34.87 -1.27 -5.35
C ASN A 172 36.09 -1.28 -4.42
N ARG A 173 36.98 -0.29 -4.57
CA ARG A 173 38.20 -0.15 -3.76
C ARG A 173 38.27 1.25 -3.17
N PHE A 174 38.13 1.33 -1.86
CA PHE A 174 38.11 2.58 -1.13
C PHE A 174 39.39 2.78 -0.32
N ASP A 175 39.87 4.01 -0.33
CA ASP A 175 40.82 4.51 0.67
C ASP A 175 40.06 5.18 1.80
N PHE A 176 40.72 5.35 2.94
CA PHE A 176 40.15 5.96 4.13
C PHE A 176 40.98 7.15 4.60
N MET A 177 40.27 8.23 4.94
CA MET A 177 40.86 9.43 5.52
C MET A 177 40.09 9.82 6.79
N ALA A 178 40.80 9.98 7.89
CA ALA A 178 40.15 10.23 9.18
C ALA A 178 39.70 11.69 9.40
N SER A 179 40.21 12.63 8.58
CA SER A 179 39.80 14.03 8.60
C SER A 179 40.26 14.77 7.35
N TYR A 180 39.55 15.84 7.01
CA TYR A 180 39.79 16.76 5.90
C TYR A 180 41.08 17.56 6.12
N ASN A 181 41.39 17.88 7.38
CA ASN A 181 42.52 18.72 7.74
C ASN A 181 43.81 17.94 7.92
N LEU A 182 43.72 16.67 8.27
CA LEU A 182 44.88 15.89 8.68
C LEU A 182 45.68 15.32 7.49
N SER A 183 45.12 15.21 6.29
CA SER A 183 45.77 14.52 5.14
C SER A 183 46.35 13.14 5.50
N LEU A 184 45.94 12.56 6.62
CA LEU A 184 46.41 11.29 7.12
C LEU A 184 45.57 10.22 6.42
N ARG A 185 46.18 9.56 5.43
CA ARG A 185 45.58 8.46 4.68
C ARG A 185 46.04 7.14 5.24
N LEU A 186 45.09 6.22 5.38
CA LEU A 186 45.34 4.92 5.99
C LEU A 186 45.82 3.91 4.93
N LEU A 187 45.54 4.12 3.61
CA LEU A 187 45.90 3.18 2.52
C LEU A 187 46.40 3.81 1.20
N ASN A 188 46.93 2.94 0.33
CA ASN A 188 47.94 3.15 -0.72
C ASN A 188 47.38 3.21 -2.17
N GLU A 189 48.20 3.73 -3.11
CA GLU A 189 48.06 4.16 -4.54
C GLU A 189 46.99 3.59 -5.51
N SER A 190 46.20 2.55 -5.18
CA SER A 190 45.29 1.87 -6.13
C SER A 190 43.79 2.01 -5.85
N SER A 191 43.40 2.89 -4.91
CA SER A 191 42.01 3.21 -4.63
C SER A 191 41.39 4.09 -5.72
N CYS A 192 40.09 3.94 -5.95
CA CYS A 192 39.34 4.76 -6.92
C CYS A 192 38.40 5.78 -6.26
N ALA A 193 38.15 5.64 -4.96
CA ALA A 193 37.38 6.60 -4.17
C ALA A 193 37.92 6.65 -2.74
N THR A 194 37.60 7.72 -2.02
CA THR A 194 38.04 7.92 -0.63
C THR A 194 36.83 8.12 0.28
N VAL A 195 36.76 7.34 1.36
CA VAL A 195 35.77 7.52 2.42
C VAL A 195 36.41 8.30 3.56
N ASN A 196 35.80 9.44 3.89
CA ASN A 196 36.20 10.26 5.02
C ASN A 196 35.18 10.14 6.14
N ILE A 197 35.62 9.90 7.37
CA ILE A 197 34.72 9.82 8.52
C ILE A 197 35.16 10.82 9.57
N TYR A 198 34.21 11.58 10.09
CA TYR A 198 34.42 12.57 11.14
C TYR A 198 33.51 12.24 12.31
N ALA A 199 34.05 12.21 13.53
CA ALA A 199 33.22 12.42 14.69
C ALA A 199 33.09 13.91 14.95
N THR A 200 31.86 14.42 14.94
CA THR A 200 31.60 15.80 15.39
C THR A 200 31.61 15.82 16.92
N GLY A 201 32.79 16.05 17.49
CA GLY A 201 32.93 16.65 18.81
C GLY A 201 33.16 18.15 18.62
N SER A 202 32.45 18.99 19.35
CA SER A 202 32.64 20.44 19.31
C SER A 202 34.10 20.81 19.58
N GLY A 203 34.89 21.10 18.54
CA GLY A 203 36.27 21.54 18.68
C GLY A 203 37.07 21.45 17.39
N ASP A 204 38.10 22.27 17.30
CA ASP A 204 39.06 22.22 16.21
C ASP A 204 40.05 21.09 16.49
N GLU A 205 40.43 20.34 15.45
CA GLU A 205 41.42 19.28 15.56
C GLU A 205 42.80 19.85 15.86
N VAL A 206 43.50 19.24 16.81
CA VAL A 206 44.88 19.58 17.15
C VAL A 206 45.80 18.71 16.29
N THR A 207 46.24 19.28 15.16
CA THR A 207 46.97 18.56 14.11
C THR A 207 48.32 17.99 14.58
N THR A 208 48.96 18.60 15.58
CA THR A 208 50.25 18.16 16.12
C THR A 208 50.20 16.88 16.94
N GLU A 209 49.04 16.49 17.45
CA GLU A 209 48.85 15.31 18.31
C GLU A 209 48.25 14.12 17.55
N SER A 210 47.93 14.32 16.27
CA SER A 210 47.16 13.36 15.47
C SER A 210 48.08 12.43 14.70
N TYR A 211 47.80 11.13 14.72
CA TYR A 211 48.60 10.13 14.02
C TYR A 211 47.75 8.96 13.51
N ILE A 212 48.26 8.27 12.48
CA ILE A 212 47.73 7.01 11.98
C ILE A 212 48.77 5.92 12.17
N VAL A 213 48.35 4.81 12.74
CA VAL A 213 49.14 3.57 12.83
C VAL A 213 48.49 2.54 11.91
N PRO A 214 49.06 2.28 10.72
CA PRO A 214 48.59 1.18 9.88
C PRO A 214 48.85 -0.14 10.61
N ARG A 215 47.82 -0.99 10.71
CA ARG A 215 47.93 -2.34 11.29
C ARG A 215 48.12 -3.39 10.18
N SER A 216 47.45 -3.19 9.04
CA SER A 216 47.55 -4.00 7.83
C SER A 216 47.15 -3.18 6.59
N HIS A 217 47.16 -3.81 5.40
CA HIS A 217 46.75 -3.21 4.12
C HIS A 217 45.26 -2.85 4.01
N ASP A 218 44.47 -3.16 5.02
CA ASP A 218 43.02 -2.97 5.06
C ASP A 218 42.56 -2.49 6.45
N ARG A 219 43.50 -2.27 7.39
CA ARG A 219 43.20 -1.90 8.78
C ARG A 219 44.19 -0.90 9.33
N GLY A 220 43.71 -0.10 10.26
CA GLY A 220 44.56 0.84 10.97
C GLY A 220 43.85 1.55 12.09
N LYS A 221 44.67 2.13 12.95
CA LYS A 221 44.27 2.93 14.09
C LYS A 221 44.52 4.39 13.78
N VAL A 222 43.54 5.23 14.04
CA VAL A 222 43.66 6.68 13.97
C VAL A 222 43.52 7.22 15.39
N PHE A 223 44.39 8.13 15.76
CA PHE A 223 44.23 8.94 16.96
C PHE A 223 44.26 10.41 16.57
N TYR A 224 43.36 11.20 17.15
CA TYR A 224 43.44 12.65 17.09
C TYR A 224 42.80 13.28 18.33
N SER A 225 43.27 14.48 18.65
CA SER A 225 42.81 15.29 19.76
C SER A 225 42.01 16.46 19.21
N THR A 226 40.92 16.80 19.87
CA THR A 226 40.06 17.95 19.50
C THR A 226 39.96 18.90 20.68
N ARG A 227 39.96 20.20 20.38
CA ARG A 227 39.87 21.26 21.39
C ARG A 227 38.78 22.26 21.02
N SER A 228 37.78 22.41 21.89
CA SER A 228 36.80 23.51 21.75
C SER A 228 37.39 24.82 22.22
N ASN A 229 37.41 25.83 21.35
CA ASN A 229 37.61 27.23 21.74
C ASN A 229 36.28 27.94 22.07
N ARG A 230 35.13 27.31 21.77
CA ARG A 230 33.83 27.86 22.13
C ARG A 230 33.56 27.55 23.60
N LEU A 231 33.31 28.60 24.39
CA LEU A 231 32.62 28.56 25.68
C LEU A 231 31.19 28.05 25.45
N LEU A 232 31.04 26.78 25.07
CA LEU A 232 29.75 26.12 25.06
C LEU A 232 29.29 26.07 26.52
N THR A 233 28.14 26.68 26.78
CA THR A 233 27.54 26.78 28.12
C THR A 233 27.25 25.42 28.74
N GLU A 234 27.30 24.34 27.98
CA GLU A 234 27.16 22.97 28.48
C GLU A 234 28.09 22.01 27.70
N PRO A 235 28.98 21.27 28.37
CA PRO A 235 29.68 20.16 27.75
C PRO A 235 28.66 19.06 27.45
N LYS A 236 28.23 18.92 26.19
CA LYS A 236 27.49 17.73 25.77
C LYS A 236 28.47 16.55 25.65
N VAL A 237 28.59 15.79 26.73
CA VAL A 237 29.47 14.62 26.90
C VAL A 237 29.03 13.42 26.05
N PHE A 238 27.82 13.46 25.48
CA PHE A 238 27.18 12.29 24.86
C PHE A 238 26.83 12.42 23.37
N ASP A 239 27.21 13.51 22.70
CA ASP A 239 26.92 13.68 21.28
C ASP A 239 28.04 13.09 20.42
N LEU A 240 27.94 11.78 20.14
CA LEU A 240 28.74 11.15 19.10
C LEU A 240 27.94 11.15 17.79
N SER A 241 28.15 12.19 17.00
CA SER A 241 27.59 12.31 15.66
C SER A 241 28.67 12.00 14.62
N ILE A 242 28.33 11.21 13.61
CA ILE A 242 29.28 10.66 12.64
C ILE A 242 28.91 11.20 11.26
N ILE A 243 29.81 11.97 10.67
CA ILE A 243 29.72 12.41 9.28
C ILE A 243 30.56 11.48 8.44
N SER A 244 30.00 11.00 7.33
CA SER A 244 30.74 10.21 6.36
C SER A 244 30.65 10.90 5.00
N HIS A 245 31.81 11.15 4.37
CA HIS A 245 31.91 11.68 3.01
C HIS A 245 32.54 10.63 2.09
N LEU A 246 32.01 10.46 0.89
CA LEU A 246 32.65 9.70 -0.17
C LEU A 246 33.11 10.68 -1.26
N GLY A 247 34.41 10.70 -1.51
CA GLY A 247 35.04 11.43 -2.61
C GLY A 247 35.27 10.54 -3.83
N TYR A 248 34.80 10.97 -5.00
CA TYR A 248 35.00 10.28 -6.28
C TYR A 248 35.04 11.31 -7.42
N LYS A 249 36.12 11.30 -8.23
CA LYS A 249 36.31 12.20 -9.39
C LYS A 249 35.93 13.67 -9.09
N GLU A 250 36.51 14.25 -8.04
CA GLU A 250 36.26 15.64 -7.58
C GLU A 250 34.86 15.93 -7.02
N HIS A 251 33.97 14.93 -6.99
CA HIS A 251 32.66 15.06 -6.37
C HIS A 251 32.64 14.45 -4.96
N LEU A 252 31.81 15.02 -4.09
CA LEU A 252 31.63 14.58 -2.72
C LEU A 252 30.16 14.21 -2.48
N CYS A 253 29.94 13.11 -1.77
CA CYS A 253 28.63 12.69 -1.30
C CYS A 253 28.69 12.47 0.21
N GLY A 254 27.88 13.20 0.98
CA GLY A 254 27.95 13.19 2.45
C GLY A 254 26.67 12.72 3.13
N THR A 255 26.81 11.95 4.20
CA THR A 255 25.74 11.54 5.12
C THR A 255 26.09 11.89 6.56
N LEU A 256 25.09 12.22 7.39
CA LEU A 256 25.27 12.53 8.81
C LEU A 256 24.40 11.60 9.65
N ASN A 257 25.05 10.71 10.37
CA ASN A 257 24.42 9.92 11.40
C ASN A 257 24.51 10.68 12.73
N TYR A 258 23.50 11.52 13.05
CA TYR A 258 23.44 12.29 14.32
C TYR A 258 22.46 11.70 15.35
N ASN A 259 22.60 11.96 16.64
CA ASN A 259 21.58 11.56 17.61
C ASN A 259 20.94 12.76 18.33
N PHE A 260 19.62 12.95 18.17
CA PHE A 260 18.86 13.97 18.93
C PHE A 260 18.11 13.40 20.13
N GLN A 261 18.07 12.08 20.32
CA GLN A 261 17.31 11.44 21.38
C GLN A 261 18.19 10.44 22.13
N LEU A 262 18.70 10.88 23.29
CA LEU A 262 19.24 9.98 24.30
C LEU A 262 18.06 9.18 24.85
N ILE A 263 17.98 7.91 24.49
CA ILE A 263 17.07 7.01 25.18
C ILE A 263 17.84 6.54 26.40
N ASN A 264 17.31 6.81 27.59
CA ASN A 264 17.80 6.21 28.82
C ASN A 264 17.43 4.71 28.78
N THR A 265 18.11 3.93 27.94
CA THR A 265 17.89 2.48 27.86
C THR A 265 18.56 1.89 29.09
N THR A 266 17.74 1.34 29.98
CA THR A 266 18.13 1.01 31.35
C THR A 266 19.13 -0.14 31.47
N ARG A 267 19.59 -0.79 30.39
CA ARG A 267 20.64 -1.82 30.44
C ARG A 267 21.44 -1.94 29.13
N VAL A 268 22.73 -2.28 29.29
CA VAL A 268 23.78 -2.58 28.27
C VAL A 268 24.54 -1.36 27.69
N GLY A 269 24.42 -0.18 28.29
CA GLY A 269 25.22 0.97 27.87
C GLY A 269 24.83 1.59 26.52
N LEU A 270 23.86 1.03 25.79
CA LEU A 270 23.34 1.66 24.56
C LEU A 270 22.74 3.04 24.87
N THR A 271 23.16 4.05 24.11
CA THR A 271 22.71 5.44 24.31
C THR A 271 21.56 5.83 23.38
N SER A 272 21.32 5.03 22.33
CA SER A 272 20.24 5.23 21.36
C SER A 272 19.87 3.94 20.64
N THR A 273 18.68 3.90 20.03
CA THR A 273 18.37 2.83 19.07
C THR A 273 19.39 2.86 17.92
N PRO A 274 19.90 1.69 17.48
CA PRO A 274 20.72 1.63 16.28
C PRO A 274 19.95 2.20 15.09
N LYS A 275 20.67 2.90 14.22
CA LYS A 275 20.04 3.53 13.05
C LYS A 275 20.91 3.46 11.82
N THR A 276 20.27 3.28 10.68
CA THR A 276 20.90 3.35 9.36
C THR A 276 20.43 4.61 8.66
N VAL A 277 21.37 5.50 8.35
CA VAL A 277 21.10 6.66 7.48
C VAL A 277 21.54 6.32 6.07
N LEU A 278 20.76 6.75 5.09
CA LEU A 278 20.99 6.45 3.69
C LEU A 278 20.97 7.75 2.89
N THR A 279 21.92 7.85 1.97
CA THR A 279 22.12 9.00 1.11
C THR A 279 22.36 8.53 -0.31
N LYS A 280 21.80 9.27 -1.26
CA LYS A 280 22.02 9.05 -2.69
C LYS A 280 22.45 10.35 -3.34
N CYS A 281 23.52 10.30 -4.11
CA CYS A 281 24.03 11.42 -4.88
C CYS A 281 24.11 11.04 -6.37
N LEU A 282 23.72 11.96 -7.24
CA LEU A 282 23.89 11.85 -8.69
C LEU A 282 24.94 12.86 -9.13
N PHE A 283 26.07 12.40 -9.66
CA PHE A 283 27.13 13.28 -10.12
C PHE A 283 26.84 13.84 -11.51
N THR A 284 27.49 14.95 -11.84
CA THR A 284 27.34 15.62 -13.15
C THR A 284 27.77 14.74 -14.32
N SER A 285 28.69 13.82 -14.08
CA SER A 285 29.13 12.79 -15.02
C SER A 285 28.13 11.64 -15.21
N GLY A 286 27.06 11.60 -14.41
CA GLY A 286 25.95 10.65 -14.48
C GLY A 286 26.12 9.40 -13.63
N GLU A 287 27.31 9.15 -13.06
CA GLU A 287 27.49 8.13 -12.02
C GLU A 287 26.65 8.45 -10.78
N MET A 288 26.20 7.39 -10.11
CA MET A 288 25.41 7.49 -8.89
C MET A 288 26.15 6.88 -7.72
N VAL A 289 26.05 7.55 -6.57
CA VAL A 289 26.55 7.04 -5.30
C VAL A 289 25.36 6.71 -4.42
N SER A 290 25.33 5.48 -3.91
CA SER A 290 24.45 5.04 -2.82
C SER A 290 25.31 4.78 -1.60
N MET A 291 25.10 5.53 -0.52
CA MET A 291 25.88 5.40 0.71
C MET A 291 24.93 5.20 1.89
N ALA A 292 25.12 4.11 2.63
CA ALA A 292 24.38 3.81 3.84
C ALA A 292 25.34 3.68 5.03
N SER A 293 25.00 4.31 6.15
CA SER A 293 25.78 4.28 7.39
C SER A 293 24.93 3.79 8.54
N THR A 294 25.17 2.57 8.99
CA THR A 294 24.57 2.02 10.21
C THR A 294 25.46 2.32 11.40
N THR A 295 24.91 2.90 12.46
CA THR A 295 25.66 3.20 13.69
C THR A 295 24.95 2.64 14.92
N VAL A 296 25.72 1.93 15.75
CA VAL A 296 25.35 1.46 17.09
C VAL A 296 26.15 2.28 18.10
N ARG A 297 25.45 3.03 18.96
CA ARG A 297 26.09 3.90 19.97
C ARG A 297 25.96 3.31 21.35
N PHE A 298 27.05 3.34 22.09
CA PHE A 298 27.10 2.87 23.46
C PHE A 298 28.07 3.68 24.31
N LEU A 299 27.77 3.78 25.59
CA LEU A 299 28.54 4.39 26.63
C LEU A 299 29.19 3.28 27.45
N VAL A 300 30.45 3.48 27.79
CA VAL A 300 31.23 2.57 28.62
C VAL A 300 31.36 3.20 30.01
N PRO A 301 30.74 2.63 31.06
CA PRO A 301 30.69 3.25 32.39
C PRO A 301 32.06 3.38 33.07
N ASN A 302 32.98 2.45 32.80
CA ASN A 302 34.36 2.51 33.27
C ASN A 302 35.28 1.75 32.30
N GLN A 303 36.58 2.04 32.33
CA GLN A 303 37.55 1.44 31.41
C GLN A 303 37.57 -0.10 31.46
N GLY A 304 37.47 -0.68 32.66
CA GLY A 304 37.49 -2.14 32.85
C GLY A 304 36.24 -2.88 32.36
N MET A 305 35.17 -2.15 32.01
CA MET A 305 33.90 -2.70 31.54
C MET A 305 33.72 -2.53 30.02
N PHE A 306 34.74 -2.06 29.29
CA PHE A 306 34.64 -1.94 27.83
C PHE A 306 34.32 -3.29 27.19
N GLN A 307 35.14 -4.31 27.45
CA GLN A 307 34.97 -5.63 26.86
C GLN A 307 33.62 -6.27 27.23
N SER A 308 33.20 -6.16 28.50
CA SER A 308 31.92 -6.72 28.95
C SER A 308 30.72 -6.01 28.31
N THR A 309 30.80 -4.69 28.17
CA THR A 309 29.76 -3.88 27.48
C THR A 309 29.70 -4.23 26.00
N ALA A 310 30.84 -4.25 25.31
CA ALA A 310 30.90 -4.57 23.88
C ALA A 310 30.41 -6.01 23.59
N THR A 311 30.85 -6.98 24.39
CA THR A 311 30.40 -8.39 24.28
C THR A 311 28.89 -8.51 24.50
N ALA A 312 28.33 -7.75 25.44
CA ALA A 312 26.90 -7.77 25.70
C ALA A 312 26.05 -7.14 24.56
N ILE A 313 26.64 -6.27 23.73
CA ILE A 313 25.98 -5.64 22.57
C ILE A 313 26.18 -6.48 21.30
N PHE A 314 27.41 -6.88 21.01
CA PHE A 314 27.80 -7.47 19.73
C PHE A 314 27.93 -9.00 19.79
N GLY A 315 27.89 -9.62 20.96
CA GLY A 315 28.13 -11.05 21.14
C GLY A 315 29.62 -11.38 21.02
N ASP A 316 29.98 -12.18 20.02
CA ASP A 316 31.36 -12.62 19.80
C ASP A 316 32.32 -11.43 19.52
N GLN A 317 33.57 -11.58 19.95
CA GLN A 317 34.55 -10.51 19.95
C GLN A 317 34.97 -10.15 18.52
N ASN A 318 34.42 -9.06 18.01
CA ASN A 318 34.86 -8.44 16.77
C ASN A 318 36.32 -7.97 16.89
N GLU A 319 37.13 -8.17 15.85
CA GLU A 319 38.54 -7.76 15.79
C GLU A 319 38.76 -6.27 16.10
N LEU A 320 37.81 -5.40 15.71
CA LEU A 320 37.87 -3.97 16.00
C LEU A 320 37.67 -3.68 17.49
N VAL A 321 36.82 -4.45 18.17
CA VAL A 321 36.57 -4.33 19.62
C VAL A 321 37.84 -4.71 20.39
N LEU A 322 38.51 -5.79 19.98
CA LEU A 322 39.79 -6.20 20.57
C LEU A 322 40.89 -5.14 20.40
N ALA A 323 41.01 -4.56 19.20
CA ALA A 323 42.00 -3.51 18.94
C ALA A 323 41.70 -2.23 19.75
N MET A 324 40.42 -1.88 19.91
CA MET A 324 40.01 -0.74 20.71
C MET A 324 40.24 -0.97 22.21
N GLN A 325 40.05 -2.19 22.71
CA GLN A 325 40.34 -2.56 24.10
C GLN A 325 41.79 -2.24 24.47
N GLU A 326 42.75 -2.54 23.59
CA GLU A 326 44.17 -2.17 23.80
C GLU A 326 44.34 -0.66 24.00
N SER A 327 43.60 0.16 23.25
CA SER A 327 43.66 1.63 23.35
C SER A 327 43.01 2.15 24.64
N VAL A 328 41.96 1.49 25.11
CA VAL A 328 41.29 1.78 26.39
C VAL A 328 42.21 1.41 27.56
N ASP A 329 42.81 0.21 27.53
CA ASP A 329 43.68 -0.31 28.59
C ASP A 329 44.98 0.47 28.71
N ASN A 330 45.54 0.94 27.59
CA ASN A 330 46.72 1.81 27.58
C ASN A 330 46.40 3.25 28.04
N GLY A 331 45.15 3.54 28.39
CA GLY A 331 44.72 4.83 28.91
C GLY A 331 44.64 5.95 27.86
N THR A 332 44.62 5.63 26.56
CA THR A 332 44.61 6.66 25.49
C THR A 332 43.36 7.54 25.56
N LEU A 333 42.24 6.93 25.94
CA LEU A 333 40.93 7.58 26.05
C LEU A 333 40.60 8.05 27.47
N THR A 334 41.38 7.62 28.48
CA THR A 334 41.10 7.89 29.90
C THR A 334 42.15 8.77 30.58
N ASN A 335 43.38 8.87 30.05
CA ASN A 335 44.38 9.83 30.52
C ASN A 335 44.22 11.17 29.80
N LEU A 336 43.04 11.78 29.94
CA LEU A 336 42.75 13.08 29.34
C LEU A 336 43.36 14.22 30.17
N PRO A 337 43.83 15.31 29.52
CA PRO A 337 44.21 16.54 30.20
C PRO A 337 43.09 17.08 31.09
N ILE A 338 43.44 17.85 32.12
CA ILE A 338 42.46 18.45 33.06
C ILE A 338 41.49 19.42 32.34
N HIS A 339 41.87 19.90 31.15
CA HIS A 339 41.04 20.79 30.35
C HIS A 339 39.75 20.11 29.84
N LEU A 340 38.60 20.58 30.34
CA LEU A 340 37.24 20.12 30.00
C LEU A 340 36.88 20.15 28.51
N HIS A 341 37.60 20.94 27.72
CA HIS A 341 37.35 21.13 26.29
C HIS A 341 38.22 20.26 25.39
N VAL A 342 39.10 19.44 25.96
CA VAL A 342 39.93 18.50 25.21
C VAL A 342 39.26 17.13 25.18
N LYS A 343 39.10 16.59 23.98
CA LYS A 343 38.59 15.24 23.77
C LYS A 343 39.58 14.45 22.93
N HIS A 344 39.94 13.26 23.39
CA HIS A 344 40.71 12.32 22.59
C HIS A 344 39.78 11.39 21.85
N THR A 345 40.02 11.21 20.55
CA THR A 345 39.27 10.29 19.72
C THR A 345 40.21 9.22 19.18
N VAL A 346 39.81 7.96 19.33
CA VAL A 346 40.47 6.81 18.70
C VAL A 346 39.47 6.18 17.73
N MET A 347 39.93 5.91 16.50
CA MET A 347 39.19 5.13 15.52
C MET A 347 39.98 3.87 15.18
N GLU A 348 39.34 2.72 15.27
CA GLU A 348 39.82 1.47 14.68
C GLU A 348 39.02 1.20 13.41
N VAL A 349 39.72 1.08 12.29
CA VAL A 349 39.12 1.03 10.94
C VAL A 349 39.48 -0.29 10.27
N LYS A 350 38.51 -0.87 9.57
CA LYS A 350 38.67 -2.01 8.67
C LYS A 350 37.92 -1.73 7.37
N ILE A 351 38.60 -1.93 6.24
CA ILE A 351 38.05 -1.72 4.91
C ILE A 351 37.98 -3.08 4.21
N SER A 352 36.82 -3.44 3.69
CA SER A 352 36.62 -4.67 2.94
C SER A 352 35.80 -4.39 1.69
N GLY A 353 36.50 -4.12 0.57
CA GLY A 353 35.88 -3.77 -0.69
C GLY A 353 35.09 -2.45 -0.59
N THR A 354 33.76 -2.56 -0.63
CA THR A 354 32.82 -1.43 -0.54
C THR A 354 32.35 -1.11 0.88
N GLU A 355 32.75 -1.94 1.86
CA GLU A 355 32.40 -1.79 3.26
C GLU A 355 33.54 -1.16 4.04
N VAL A 356 33.23 -0.15 4.85
CA VAL A 356 34.14 0.46 5.83
C VAL A 356 33.52 0.33 7.21
N ALA A 357 34.10 -0.54 8.03
CA ALA A 357 33.72 -0.74 9.42
C ALA A 357 34.65 0.08 10.33
N VAL A 358 34.07 0.91 11.18
CA VAL A 358 34.79 1.79 12.11
C VAL A 358 34.22 1.68 13.50
N LEU A 359 35.09 1.37 14.46
CA LEU A 359 34.80 1.55 15.87
C LEU A 359 35.48 2.83 16.33
N LEU A 360 34.67 3.84 16.61
CA LEU A 360 35.15 5.14 17.06
C LEU A 360 34.78 5.33 18.52
N CYS A 361 35.75 5.67 19.36
CA CYS A 361 35.52 5.99 20.76
C CYS A 361 36.10 7.36 21.10
N VAL A 362 35.35 8.14 21.88
CA VAL A 362 35.71 9.47 22.35
C VAL A 362 35.81 9.43 23.87
N GLY A 363 36.98 9.80 24.38
CA GLY A 363 37.19 10.09 25.79
C GLY A 363 36.87 11.56 26.07
N SER A 364 36.02 11.82 27.06
CA SER A 364 35.71 13.19 27.50
C SER A 364 35.42 13.27 29.00
N ARG A 365 35.59 14.46 29.58
CA ARG A 365 35.23 14.78 30.98
C ARG A 365 34.05 15.75 30.99
N GLU A 366 33.10 15.53 31.89
CA GLU A 366 32.04 16.51 32.19
C GLU A 366 32.55 17.57 33.16
N LEU A 367 33.25 17.12 34.21
CA LEU A 367 33.83 17.95 35.26
C LEU A 367 35.32 17.64 35.45
N ALA A 368 36.10 18.62 35.92
CA ALA A 368 37.56 18.50 36.00
C ALA A 368 37.99 17.41 36.99
N GLU A 369 37.18 17.21 38.03
CA GLU A 369 37.38 16.24 39.11
C GLU A 369 36.77 14.86 38.80
N GLU A 370 36.01 14.72 37.71
CA GLU A 370 35.35 13.46 37.35
C GLU A 370 36.28 12.56 36.53
N LEU A 371 36.06 11.24 36.66
CA LEU A 371 36.66 10.26 35.78
C LEU A 371 36.15 10.46 34.35
N PRO A 372 37.04 10.32 33.34
CA PRO A 372 36.62 10.46 31.96
C PRO A 372 35.70 9.33 31.52
N HIS A 373 34.67 9.72 30.78
CA HIS A 373 33.70 8.83 30.16
C HIS A 373 34.15 8.47 28.76
N VAL A 374 33.90 7.22 28.36
CA VAL A 374 34.18 6.74 27.00
C VAL A 374 32.86 6.47 26.29
N THR A 375 32.57 7.29 25.28
CA THR A 375 31.42 7.10 24.38
C THR A 375 31.91 6.52 23.07
N CYS A 376 31.31 5.41 22.63
CA CYS A 376 31.70 4.70 21.43
C CYS A 376 30.54 4.59 20.42
N GLY A 377 30.92 4.52 19.15
CA GLY A 377 30.05 4.29 18.02
C GLY A 377 30.68 3.25 17.10
N TYR A 378 30.04 2.09 17.00
CA TYR A 378 30.38 1.10 15.98
C TYR A 378 29.57 1.42 14.72
N THR A 379 30.26 1.78 13.64
CA THR A 379 29.65 2.23 12.39
C THR A 379 30.10 1.38 11.21
N ILE A 380 29.14 0.91 10.42
CA ILE A 380 29.39 0.26 9.14
C ILE A 380 28.86 1.16 8.04
N ILE A 381 29.76 1.58 7.15
CA ILE A 381 29.44 2.34 5.96
C ILE A 381 29.55 1.40 4.77
N ASN A 382 28.47 1.25 4.03
CA ASN A 382 28.48 0.60 2.72
C ASN A 382 28.24 1.67 1.67
N ALA A 383 29.20 1.82 0.75
CA ALA A 383 29.14 2.77 -0.33
C ALA A 383 29.24 2.04 -1.68
N LEU A 384 28.31 2.33 -2.58
CA LEU A 384 28.26 1.76 -3.92
C LEU A 384 28.28 2.90 -4.93
N ILE A 385 29.29 2.86 -5.81
CA ILE A 385 29.38 3.79 -6.94
C ILE A 385 28.94 3.03 -8.19
N ALA A 386 27.78 3.38 -8.74
CA ALA A 386 27.24 2.79 -9.96
C ALA A 386 27.67 3.60 -11.18
N LYS A 387 28.03 2.92 -12.27
CA LYS A 387 28.34 3.57 -13.55
C LYS A 387 27.13 4.33 -14.08
N SER A 388 27.43 5.40 -14.81
CA SER A 388 26.41 6.20 -15.50
C SER A 388 25.61 5.34 -16.47
N ARG A 389 24.31 5.60 -16.52
CA ARG A 389 23.37 4.99 -17.45
C ARG A 389 22.57 6.05 -18.16
N ALA A 390 21.98 5.67 -19.29
CA ALA A 390 21.04 6.52 -19.99
C ALA A 390 19.86 6.83 -19.05
N MET A 391 19.75 8.10 -18.67
CA MET A 391 18.67 8.59 -17.84
C MET A 391 17.36 8.51 -18.62
N ASP A 392 16.31 8.09 -17.91
CA ASP A 392 14.97 8.14 -18.46
C ASP A 392 14.68 9.56 -18.99
N PRO A 393 14.22 9.70 -20.24
CA PRO A 393 14.08 11.01 -20.88
C PRO A 393 13.12 11.94 -20.12
N ASP A 394 12.12 11.41 -19.40
CA ASP A 394 11.20 12.22 -18.62
C ASP A 394 11.86 12.74 -17.34
N ILE A 395 12.70 11.93 -16.68
CA ILE A 395 13.52 12.38 -15.54
C ILE A 395 14.60 13.36 -16.01
N ALA A 396 15.24 13.09 -17.14
CA ALA A 396 16.25 13.94 -17.74
C ALA A 396 15.70 15.33 -18.09
N ARG A 397 14.49 15.41 -18.66
CA ARG A 397 13.80 16.68 -18.93
C ARG A 397 13.49 17.48 -17.66
N LEU A 398 13.18 16.81 -16.55
CA LEU A 398 12.90 17.46 -15.27
C LEU A 398 14.15 18.07 -14.63
N LEU A 399 15.30 17.42 -14.79
CA LEU A 399 16.58 17.82 -14.18
C LEU A 399 17.41 18.76 -15.07
N LEU A 400 17.60 18.40 -16.36
CA LEU A 400 18.53 19.10 -17.26
C LEU A 400 17.99 20.43 -17.78
N ASN A 401 16.68 20.57 -18.00
CA ASN A 401 16.11 21.81 -18.54
C ASN A 401 16.13 22.99 -17.54
N LYS A 402 16.50 22.75 -16.27
CA LYS A 402 16.58 23.79 -15.25
C LYS A 402 17.99 24.30 -14.99
N GLY A 403 19.03 23.71 -15.60
CA GLY A 403 20.43 24.06 -15.30
C GLY A 403 20.81 23.84 -13.83
N HIS A 404 20.04 23.00 -13.11
CA HIS A 404 20.27 22.72 -11.70
C HIS A 404 21.31 21.60 -11.61
N ASN A 405 22.53 21.95 -11.19
CA ASN A 405 23.48 20.93 -10.74
C ASN A 405 22.92 20.30 -9.46
N PRO A 406 22.68 18.99 -9.41
CA PRO A 406 22.02 18.35 -8.27
C PRO A 406 22.83 18.35 -6.97
N ILE A 407 24.00 19.01 -6.89
CA ILE A 407 24.85 18.95 -5.70
C ILE A 407 25.55 20.29 -5.43
N ASN A 408 25.13 20.95 -4.36
CA ASN A 408 26.04 21.68 -3.48
C ASN A 408 25.54 21.62 -2.04
N ILE A 409 25.37 20.40 -1.51
CA ILE A 409 25.04 20.19 -0.10
C ILE A 409 26.12 19.33 0.50
N THR A 410 26.74 19.83 1.57
CA THR A 410 27.83 19.16 2.28
C THR A 410 27.38 17.83 2.89
N VAL A 411 26.15 17.76 3.44
CA VAL A 411 25.60 16.53 4.02
C VAL A 411 24.09 16.41 3.81
N THR A 412 23.64 15.25 3.33
CA THR A 412 22.22 14.95 3.08
C THR A 412 21.83 13.60 3.67
N ASN A 413 20.60 13.47 4.17
CA ASN A 413 20.01 12.23 4.65
C ASN A 413 18.69 11.99 3.91
N MET A 414 18.72 11.07 2.94
CA MET A 414 17.55 10.75 2.13
C MET A 414 16.56 9.88 2.89
N MET A 415 17.03 8.84 3.57
CA MET A 415 16.19 7.97 4.39
C MET A 415 16.88 7.65 5.71
N THR A 416 16.10 7.43 6.77
CA THR A 416 16.60 6.97 8.08
C THR A 416 15.80 5.77 8.54
N LEU A 417 16.50 4.68 8.83
CA LEU A 417 15.93 3.44 9.35
C LEU A 417 16.23 3.36 10.85
N HIS A 418 15.21 3.32 11.69
CA HIS A 418 15.36 3.12 13.13
C HIS A 418 15.14 1.65 13.46
N HIS A 419 16.18 0.97 13.91
CA HIS A 419 16.10 -0.43 14.32
C HIS A 419 15.51 -0.51 15.72
N LEU A 420 14.23 -0.87 15.80
CA LEU A 420 13.50 -0.97 17.05
C LEU A 420 13.79 -2.32 17.72
N PRO A 421 14.12 -2.34 19.02
CA PRO A 421 14.24 -3.59 19.75
C PRO A 421 12.92 -4.36 19.80
N SER A 422 12.99 -5.69 19.76
CA SER A 422 11.82 -6.53 20.01
C SER A 422 11.52 -6.53 21.51
N VAL A 423 10.44 -5.90 21.95
CA VAL A 423 10.04 -5.83 23.38
C VAL A 423 8.90 -6.81 23.63
N TRP A 424 9.18 -7.92 24.32
CA TRP A 424 8.15 -8.86 24.77
C TRP A 424 7.94 -8.66 26.27
N GLN A 425 6.69 -8.70 26.75
CA GLN A 425 6.30 -8.34 28.12
C GLN A 425 7.09 -9.06 29.23
N ASP A 426 7.70 -10.23 28.94
CA ASP A 426 8.50 -11.02 29.89
C ASP A 426 9.96 -11.26 29.47
N LYS A 427 10.45 -10.66 28.36
CA LYS A 427 11.82 -10.89 27.88
C LYS A 427 12.58 -9.60 27.63
N LYS A 428 13.90 -9.64 27.93
CA LYS A 428 14.83 -8.56 27.61
C LYS A 428 14.73 -8.23 26.12
N PRO A 429 14.76 -6.95 25.73
CA PRO A 429 14.76 -6.59 24.33
C PRO A 429 15.94 -7.24 23.63
N SER A 430 15.66 -8.04 22.61
CA SER A 430 16.68 -8.70 21.79
C SER A 430 16.86 -7.92 20.49
N PHE A 431 18.11 -7.60 20.17
CA PHE A 431 18.52 -7.06 18.88
C PHE A 431 19.11 -8.20 18.05
N GLU A 432 18.66 -8.36 16.81
CA GLU A 432 19.39 -9.16 15.83
C GLU A 432 20.55 -8.32 15.30
N MET A 433 21.65 -8.25 16.06
CA MET A 433 22.76 -7.36 15.74
C MET A 433 23.36 -7.67 14.36
N SER A 434 23.44 -8.94 13.96
CA SER A 434 23.87 -9.34 12.61
C SER A 434 23.03 -8.69 11.51
N LYS A 435 21.71 -8.65 11.68
CA LYS A 435 20.78 -8.00 10.74
C LYS A 435 20.98 -6.48 10.72
N ILE A 436 21.18 -5.86 11.88
CA ILE A 436 21.46 -4.42 11.99
C ILE A 436 22.76 -4.09 11.27
N LEU A 437 23.83 -4.86 11.51
CA LEU A 437 25.14 -4.66 10.89
C LEU A 437 25.08 -4.83 9.36
N ASN A 438 24.28 -5.78 8.86
CA ASN A 438 24.07 -5.97 7.41
C ASN A 438 23.12 -4.94 6.77
N ALA A 439 22.42 -4.11 7.57
CA ALA A 439 21.39 -3.23 7.04
C ALA A 439 21.92 -2.15 6.09
N SER A 440 23.16 -1.70 6.28
CA SER A 440 23.77 -0.71 5.37
C SER A 440 24.03 -1.34 3.99
N LEU A 441 24.48 -2.59 3.94
CA LEU A 441 24.71 -3.31 2.69
C LEU A 441 23.39 -3.45 1.92
N GLU A 442 22.35 -4.03 2.53
CA GLU A 442 21.04 -4.22 1.91
C GLU A 442 20.40 -2.89 1.46
N ALA A 443 20.49 -1.85 2.29
CA ALA A 443 19.94 -0.54 1.96
C ALA A 443 20.68 0.13 0.79
N SER A 444 22.01 0.06 0.79
CA SER A 444 22.83 0.63 -0.28
C SER A 444 22.58 -0.08 -1.61
N ASP A 445 22.48 -1.42 -1.61
CA ASP A 445 22.19 -2.23 -2.79
C ASP A 445 20.80 -1.93 -3.36
N TYR A 446 19.77 -1.91 -2.51
CA TYR A 446 18.41 -1.60 -2.93
C TYR A 446 18.33 -0.23 -3.63
N VAL A 447 18.99 0.78 -3.08
CA VAL A 447 18.98 2.15 -3.62
C VAL A 447 19.86 2.32 -4.85
N ALA A 448 20.93 1.52 -4.96
CA ALA A 448 21.68 1.41 -6.20
C ALA A 448 20.81 0.79 -7.31
N ARG A 449 19.99 -0.23 -7.01
CA ARG A 449 19.05 -0.82 -7.97
C ARG A 449 17.93 0.12 -8.40
N LEU A 450 17.44 0.98 -7.50
CA LEU A 450 16.52 2.05 -7.88
C LEU A 450 17.14 2.98 -8.94
N GLY A 451 18.48 3.07 -9.02
CA GLY A 451 19.17 3.71 -10.14
C GLY A 451 18.67 5.12 -10.45
N GLN A 452 18.53 5.48 -11.71
CA GLN A 452 18.01 6.80 -12.07
C GLN A 452 16.48 6.91 -11.94
N SER A 453 15.78 5.82 -11.62
CA SER A 453 14.34 5.82 -11.37
C SER A 453 13.97 6.44 -10.01
N PHE A 454 14.96 6.77 -9.17
CA PHE A 454 14.75 7.50 -7.91
C PHE A 454 15.78 8.63 -7.82
N VAL A 455 15.34 9.87 -7.97
CA VAL A 455 16.22 11.06 -7.95
C VAL A 455 15.70 12.09 -6.96
N VAL A 456 16.59 12.57 -6.09
CA VAL A 456 16.33 13.68 -5.18
C VAL A 456 16.93 14.95 -5.77
N ASP A 457 16.09 15.92 -6.12
CA ASP A 457 16.51 17.27 -6.46
C ASP A 457 16.45 18.14 -5.21
N TRP A 458 17.59 18.24 -4.54
CA TRP A 458 17.69 19.00 -3.30
C TRP A 458 17.54 20.51 -3.51
N ASN A 459 17.89 21.04 -4.69
CA ASN A 459 17.75 22.47 -4.98
C ASN A 459 16.29 22.85 -5.20
N ALA A 460 15.57 22.07 -6.01
CA ALA A 460 14.14 22.31 -6.26
C ALA A 460 13.24 21.81 -5.13
N SER A 461 13.78 21.16 -4.10
CA SER A 461 13.01 20.54 -3.01
C SER A 461 12.07 19.43 -3.48
N MET A 462 12.43 18.74 -4.57
CA MET A 462 11.58 17.75 -5.24
C MET A 462 12.19 16.35 -5.17
N LEU A 463 11.33 15.36 -5.02
CA LEU A 463 11.65 13.95 -5.17
C LEU A 463 10.95 13.42 -6.42
N HIS A 464 11.70 12.79 -7.31
CA HIS A 464 11.21 12.19 -8.54
C HIS A 464 11.37 10.68 -8.46
N ILE A 465 10.27 9.96 -8.64
CA ILE A 465 10.28 8.49 -8.63
C ILE A 465 9.54 7.98 -9.86
N ALA A 466 10.20 7.10 -10.60
CA ALA A 466 9.68 6.37 -11.75
C ALA A 466 9.06 5.05 -11.28
N PHE A 467 7.83 4.82 -11.71
CA PHE A 467 7.07 3.61 -11.43
C PHE A 467 6.63 2.93 -12.71
N ASP A 468 6.67 1.60 -12.69
CA ASP A 468 5.81 0.80 -13.53
C ASP A 468 4.42 0.81 -12.91
N THR A 469 3.43 1.15 -13.72
CA THR A 469 2.04 1.28 -13.30
C THR A 469 1.16 0.31 -14.06
N VAL A 470 0.23 -0.31 -13.35
CA VAL A 470 -0.77 -1.18 -13.97
C VAL A 470 -2.14 -0.60 -13.64
N LYS A 471 -2.92 -0.28 -14.68
CA LYS A 471 -4.29 0.20 -14.51
C LYS A 471 -5.16 -0.92 -13.97
N ILE A 472 -5.88 -0.64 -12.89
CA ILE A 472 -6.84 -1.56 -12.29
C ILE A 472 -8.19 -1.32 -12.94
N LEU A 473 -8.72 -2.34 -13.59
CA LEU A 473 -10.12 -2.37 -13.98
C LEU A 473 -10.86 -3.23 -12.96
N GLU A 474 -11.75 -2.61 -12.19
CA GLU A 474 -12.68 -3.32 -11.34
C GLU A 474 -13.88 -3.80 -12.15
N GLY A 475 -14.32 -5.03 -11.91
CA GLY A 475 -15.44 -5.60 -12.65
C GLY A 475 -15.93 -6.91 -12.06
N TYR A 476 -16.62 -7.69 -12.89
CA TYR A 476 -17.18 -8.98 -12.52
C TYR A 476 -16.64 -10.07 -13.42
N GLU A 477 -16.19 -11.16 -12.80
CA GLU A 477 -15.94 -12.41 -13.49
C GLU A 477 -17.23 -13.23 -13.50
N VAL A 478 -17.73 -13.46 -14.72
CA VAL A 478 -18.93 -14.27 -14.95
C VAL A 478 -18.60 -15.30 -16.02
N PRO A 479 -19.04 -16.56 -15.89
CA PRO A 479 -18.88 -17.55 -16.95
C PRO A 479 -19.55 -17.07 -18.25
N GLY A 480 -18.82 -17.08 -19.38
CA GLY A 480 -19.32 -16.51 -20.63
C GLY A 480 -20.57 -17.20 -21.16
N TRP A 481 -20.65 -18.53 -20.99
CA TRP A 481 -21.84 -19.32 -21.34
C TRP A 481 -23.07 -18.90 -20.54
N LEU A 482 -22.89 -18.49 -19.28
CA LEU A 482 -23.98 -18.07 -18.42
C LEU A 482 -24.57 -16.73 -18.88
N ILE A 483 -23.72 -15.78 -19.29
CA ILE A 483 -24.17 -14.50 -19.87
C ILE A 483 -24.92 -14.73 -21.19
N LEU A 484 -24.37 -15.56 -22.08
CA LEU A 484 -25.04 -15.88 -23.35
C LEU A 484 -26.41 -16.54 -23.12
N LEU A 485 -26.50 -17.44 -22.14
CA LEU A 485 -27.76 -18.07 -21.75
C LEU A 485 -28.74 -17.03 -21.20
N MET A 486 -28.33 -16.14 -20.30
CA MET A 486 -29.20 -15.08 -19.77
C MET A 486 -29.70 -14.15 -20.87
N VAL A 487 -28.82 -13.72 -21.80
CA VAL A 487 -29.22 -12.88 -22.95
C VAL A 487 -30.19 -13.61 -23.87
N GLY A 488 -29.94 -14.89 -24.15
CA GLY A 488 -30.85 -15.74 -24.92
C GLY A 488 -32.22 -15.86 -24.26
N VAL A 489 -32.27 -16.09 -22.95
CA VAL A 489 -33.51 -16.15 -22.17
C VAL A 489 -34.26 -14.80 -22.23
N MET A 490 -33.56 -13.68 -22.04
CA MET A 490 -34.18 -12.35 -22.15
C MET A 490 -34.81 -12.11 -23.52
N LEU A 491 -34.10 -12.46 -24.60
CA LEU A 491 -34.59 -12.35 -25.97
C LEU A 491 -35.84 -13.21 -26.20
N VAL A 492 -35.81 -14.48 -25.78
CA VAL A 492 -36.96 -15.39 -25.92
C VAL A 492 -38.14 -14.89 -25.10
N CYS A 493 -37.92 -14.43 -23.87
CA CYS A 493 -38.97 -13.87 -23.01
C CYS A 493 -39.57 -12.59 -23.61
N LEU A 494 -38.75 -11.71 -24.17
CA LEU A 494 -39.21 -10.47 -24.81
C LEU A 494 -40.04 -10.78 -26.06
N VAL A 495 -39.56 -11.67 -26.93
CA VAL A 495 -40.29 -12.11 -28.14
C VAL A 495 -41.61 -12.79 -27.75
N PHE A 496 -41.57 -13.68 -26.76
CA PHE A 496 -42.76 -14.35 -26.27
C PHE A 496 -43.77 -13.36 -25.73
N TRP A 497 -43.35 -12.43 -24.86
CA TRP A 497 -44.22 -11.40 -24.32
C TRP A 497 -44.82 -10.52 -25.43
N ALA A 498 -44.01 -9.97 -26.32
CA ALA A 498 -44.49 -9.14 -27.43
C ALA A 498 -45.48 -9.88 -28.34
N ALA A 499 -45.19 -11.14 -28.65
CA ALA A 499 -46.11 -11.99 -29.42
C ALA A 499 -47.42 -12.23 -28.65
N THR A 500 -47.34 -12.54 -27.35
CA THR A 500 -48.54 -12.73 -26.54
C THR A 500 -49.37 -11.46 -26.45
N GLU A 501 -48.76 -10.29 -26.28
CA GLU A 501 -49.48 -9.01 -26.16
C GLU A 501 -50.16 -8.65 -27.49
N TYR A 502 -49.46 -8.77 -28.61
CA TYR A 502 -50.01 -8.55 -29.95
C TYR A 502 -51.21 -9.46 -30.23
N TRP A 503 -51.08 -10.76 -29.95
CA TRP A 503 -52.16 -11.72 -30.19
C TRP A 503 -53.29 -11.63 -29.15
N ALA A 504 -52.96 -11.29 -27.91
CA ALA A 504 -53.91 -11.21 -26.81
C ALA A 504 -54.76 -9.96 -26.87
N GLU A 505 -54.18 -8.79 -27.15
CA GLU A 505 -54.93 -7.55 -27.34
C GLU A 505 -55.88 -7.64 -28.54
N GLY A 506 -55.43 -8.19 -29.66
CA GLY A 506 -56.25 -8.30 -30.87
C GLY A 506 -57.54 -9.10 -30.68
N LYS A 507 -57.49 -10.16 -29.86
CA LYS A 507 -58.68 -10.97 -29.51
C LYS A 507 -59.45 -10.41 -28.32
N TYR A 508 -58.78 -9.85 -27.31
CA TYR A 508 -59.44 -9.23 -26.15
C TYR A 508 -60.28 -8.01 -26.56
N LYS A 509 -59.74 -7.14 -27.42
CA LYS A 509 -60.48 -6.00 -28.01
C LYS A 509 -61.70 -6.42 -28.83
N ARG A 510 -61.76 -7.67 -29.30
CA ARG A 510 -62.89 -8.27 -30.04
C ARG A 510 -63.83 -9.12 -29.17
N SER A 511 -63.55 -9.26 -27.87
CA SER A 511 -64.34 -10.12 -26.99
C SER A 511 -65.61 -9.41 -26.51
N LEU A 512 -66.70 -10.16 -26.37
CA LEU A 512 -67.96 -9.68 -25.78
C LEU A 512 -67.73 -9.09 -24.37
N TYR A 513 -66.83 -9.70 -23.59
CA TYR A 513 -66.43 -9.22 -22.27
C TYR A 513 -65.91 -7.78 -22.31
N PHE A 514 -65.01 -7.46 -23.23
CA PHE A 514 -64.43 -6.12 -23.36
C PHE A 514 -65.46 -5.10 -23.85
N ALA A 515 -66.33 -5.50 -24.79
CA ALA A 515 -67.41 -4.65 -25.27
C ALA A 515 -68.39 -4.29 -24.14
N VAL A 516 -68.80 -5.28 -23.32
CA VAL A 516 -69.73 -5.09 -22.20
C VAL A 516 -69.07 -4.35 -21.03
N SER A 517 -67.82 -4.68 -20.68
CA SER A 517 -67.11 -4.02 -19.58
C SER A 517 -66.83 -2.55 -19.90
N LYS A 518 -66.50 -2.22 -21.15
CA LYS A 518 -66.30 -0.84 -21.61
C LYS A 518 -67.58 -0.01 -21.48
N GLU A 519 -68.73 -0.64 -21.65
CA GLU A 519 -70.03 0.03 -21.55
C GLU A 519 -70.53 0.15 -20.12
N LEU A 520 -70.25 -0.83 -19.25
CA LEU A 520 -70.48 -0.72 -17.81
C LEU A 520 -69.58 0.34 -17.15
N THR A 521 -68.33 0.47 -17.59
CA THR A 521 -67.37 1.45 -17.03
C THR A 521 -67.62 2.89 -17.48
N LYS A 522 -68.44 3.13 -18.50
CA LYS A 522 -68.88 4.50 -18.86
C LYS A 522 -69.72 5.15 -17.76
N GLU A 523 -70.42 4.37 -16.95
CA GLU A 523 -71.23 4.87 -15.82
C GLU A 523 -70.41 5.07 -14.53
N GLU A 524 -69.26 4.41 -14.38
CA GLU A 524 -68.41 4.46 -13.19
C GLU A 524 -67.03 5.05 -13.48
N ALA A 525 -66.99 6.35 -13.78
CA ALA A 525 -65.82 7.04 -14.35
C ALA A 525 -64.55 7.16 -13.45
N LYS A 526 -64.42 6.48 -12.30
CA LYS A 526 -63.26 6.68 -11.40
C LYS A 526 -62.68 5.43 -10.73
N THR A 527 -63.03 4.22 -11.17
CA THR A 527 -62.49 2.98 -10.58
C THR A 527 -61.57 2.25 -11.55
N LYS A 528 -60.40 1.81 -11.04
CA LYS A 528 -59.46 0.92 -11.75
C LYS A 528 -60.21 -0.26 -12.39
N PRO A 529 -59.76 -0.80 -13.54
CA PRO A 529 -60.44 -1.91 -14.21
C PRO A 529 -60.75 -3.03 -13.22
N ARG A 530 -62.06 -3.24 -12.96
CA ARG A 530 -62.57 -4.32 -12.12
C ARG A 530 -62.99 -5.48 -13.01
N LEU A 531 -62.72 -6.69 -12.54
CA LEU A 531 -63.21 -7.90 -13.18
C LEU A 531 -64.67 -8.08 -12.78
N HIS A 532 -65.57 -7.89 -13.73
CA HIS A 532 -66.98 -8.17 -13.56
C HIS A 532 -67.21 -9.69 -13.52
N LYS A 533 -67.98 -10.17 -12.54
CA LYS A 533 -68.35 -11.59 -12.42
C LYS A 533 -69.27 -11.97 -13.56
N PHE A 534 -68.80 -12.84 -14.46
CA PHE A 534 -69.63 -13.39 -15.53
C PHE A 534 -70.04 -14.81 -15.19
N ASP A 535 -71.35 -15.04 -15.12
CA ASP A 535 -71.93 -16.36 -14.98
C ASP A 535 -72.31 -16.87 -16.38
N THR A 536 -71.58 -17.89 -16.85
CA THR A 536 -71.72 -18.47 -18.18
C THR A 536 -73.03 -19.22 -18.35
N ASP A 537 -73.59 -19.77 -17.27
CA ASP A 537 -74.80 -20.58 -17.34
C ASP A 537 -76.06 -19.71 -17.43
N THR A 538 -76.02 -18.52 -16.82
CA THR A 538 -77.15 -17.57 -16.80
C THR A 538 -76.97 -16.38 -17.75
N LEU A 539 -75.81 -16.27 -18.42
CA LEU A 539 -75.40 -15.13 -19.25
C LEU A 539 -75.54 -13.80 -18.49
N ARG A 540 -75.18 -13.79 -17.21
CA ARG A 540 -75.27 -12.61 -16.33
C ARG A 540 -73.89 -12.01 -16.07
N PHE A 541 -73.72 -10.72 -16.31
CA PHE A 541 -72.59 -9.90 -15.89
C PHE A 541 -72.96 -9.12 -14.63
N GLU A 542 -72.31 -9.40 -13.50
CA GLU A 542 -72.59 -8.77 -12.20
C GLU A 542 -74.09 -8.75 -11.85
N GLY A 543 -74.77 -9.86 -12.11
CA GLY A 543 -76.21 -10.01 -11.86
C GLY A 543 -77.12 -9.43 -12.94
N ARG A 544 -76.60 -8.65 -13.90
CA ARG A 544 -77.34 -8.12 -15.04
C ARG A 544 -77.29 -9.09 -16.22
N ARG A 545 -78.45 -9.49 -16.76
CA ARG A 545 -78.54 -10.42 -17.90
C ARG A 545 -78.18 -9.70 -19.20
N ILE A 546 -77.32 -10.29 -20.02
CA ILE A 546 -77.05 -9.78 -21.37
C ILE A 546 -78.19 -10.24 -22.28
N VAL A 547 -78.86 -9.30 -22.96
CA VAL A 547 -79.95 -9.56 -23.91
C VAL A 547 -79.56 -8.97 -25.27
N ALA A 548 -79.88 -9.67 -26.36
CA ALA A 548 -79.58 -9.19 -27.71
C ALA A 548 -80.44 -7.94 -28.03
N ALA A 549 -79.85 -6.98 -28.76
CA ALA A 549 -80.59 -5.79 -29.18
C ALA A 549 -81.70 -6.19 -30.17
N GLY A 550 -82.95 -6.19 -29.69
CA GLY A 550 -84.13 -6.55 -30.47
C GLY A 550 -85.04 -7.59 -29.81
N ASP A 551 -84.59 -8.27 -28.75
CA ASP A 551 -85.48 -9.15 -27.97
C ASP A 551 -86.28 -8.32 -26.95
N PRO A 552 -87.59 -8.59 -26.78
CA PRO A 552 -88.40 -7.90 -25.79
C PRO A 552 -87.85 -8.18 -24.39
N VAL A 553 -87.60 -7.11 -23.63
CA VAL A 553 -87.34 -7.18 -22.19
C VAL A 553 -88.61 -7.76 -21.55
N PRO A 554 -88.58 -8.98 -20.96
CA PRO A 554 -89.71 -9.42 -20.16
C PRO A 554 -89.85 -8.47 -18.97
N ALA A 555 -91.09 -8.08 -18.69
CA ALA A 555 -91.43 -7.19 -17.60
C ALA A 555 -90.82 -7.69 -16.29
N SER A 556 -90.40 -6.72 -15.48
CA SER A 556 -89.90 -6.90 -14.12
C SER A 556 -90.80 -7.81 -13.30
N ASP A 557 -90.27 -8.96 -12.87
CA ASP A 557 -90.71 -9.59 -11.62
C ASP A 557 -89.86 -9.00 -10.49
N GLU A 558 -90.17 -7.75 -10.12
CA GLU A 558 -90.07 -7.36 -8.71
C GLU A 558 -91.33 -7.88 -8.03
N GLU A 559 -91.19 -8.97 -7.27
CA GLU A 559 -91.71 -9.14 -5.90
C GLU A 559 -91.69 -10.62 -5.54
N GLU A 560 -90.66 -11.06 -4.82
CA GLU A 560 -90.96 -11.91 -3.66
C GLU A 560 -89.97 -11.62 -2.53
N LYS A 561 -90.55 -11.14 -1.43
CA LYS A 561 -89.95 -10.91 -0.12
C LYS A 561 -89.48 -12.23 0.49
N ILE A 562 -88.23 -12.28 0.96
CA ILE A 562 -87.74 -12.57 2.33
C ILE A 562 -86.22 -12.75 2.28
#